data_AF-L1I6Q2-F1
#
_entry.id   AF-L1I6Q2-F1
#
_cell.length_a   1.000
_cell.length_b   1.000
_cell.length_c   1.000
_cell.angle_alpha   90.00
_cell.angle_beta   90.00
_cell.angle_gamma   90.00
#
_symmetry.space_group_name_H-M   'P 1'
#
loop_
_entity.id
_entity.type
_entity.pdbx_description
1 polymer ?
#
loop_
_entity_poly.entity_id
_entity_poly.type
_entity_poly.pdbx_seq_one_letter_code
_entity_poly.pdbx_strand_id
1 'polypeptide(L)'
;RRERGNEFFTSGEYEKADSFYESAFDLLLCEEGDGSREHRRIVGDERALLLTNRATVCYKRAKYNETIAYCSQALAIRTNMIKAKFRRAQANLELGHYEEAERDCRSILEIEPENQ
;
A
#
# COMPACT_ATOMS: atom_id res chain seq x y z
N ARG A 1 -5.87 -13.08 -7.72
CA ARG A 1 -5.31 -13.21 -6.34
C ARG A 1 -5.66 -12.00 -5.47
N ARG A 2 -5.34 -10.76 -5.90
CA ARG A 2 -5.77 -9.52 -5.21
C ARG A 2 -7.29 -9.28 -5.20
N GLU A 3 -8.00 -9.66 -6.26
CA GLU A 3 -9.45 -9.44 -6.39
C GLU A 3 -10.26 -10.12 -5.28
N ARG A 4 -9.88 -11.35 -4.90
CA ARG A 4 -10.50 -12.07 -3.80
C ARG A 4 -10.30 -11.37 -2.45
N GLY A 5 -9.13 -10.75 -2.25
CA GLY A 5 -8.90 -9.89 -1.08
C GLY A 5 -9.78 -8.63 -1.10
N ASN A 6 -10.04 -8.06 -2.28
CA ASN A 6 -10.94 -6.91 -2.42
C ASN A 6 -12.39 -7.29 -2.10
N GLU A 7 -12.83 -8.50 -2.46
CA GLU A 7 -14.17 -9.01 -2.10
C GLU A 7 -14.34 -9.06 -0.57
N PHE A 8 -13.40 -9.68 0.15
CA PHE A 8 -13.44 -9.71 1.62
C PHE A 8 -13.36 -8.30 2.22
N PHE A 9 -12.60 -7.40 1.60
CA PHE A 9 -12.54 -6.00 2.02
C PHE A 9 -13.90 -5.31 1.88
N THR A 10 -14.61 -5.51 0.76
CA THR A 10 -15.95 -4.94 0.56
C THR A 10 -16.99 -5.55 1.49
N SER A 11 -16.81 -6.81 1.88
CA SER A 11 -17.67 -7.51 2.86
C SER A 11 -17.37 -7.13 4.32
N GLY A 12 -16.37 -6.29 4.58
CA GLY A 12 -15.95 -5.89 5.93
C GLY A 12 -15.12 -6.92 6.68
N GLU A 13 -14.77 -8.04 6.04
CA GLU A 13 -13.96 -9.12 6.61
C GLU A 13 -12.46 -8.81 6.48
N TYR A 14 -12.01 -7.81 7.23
CA TYR A 14 -10.65 -7.25 7.15
C TYR A 14 -9.54 -8.27 7.47
N GLU A 15 -9.76 -9.18 8.42
CA GLU A 15 -8.76 -10.19 8.80
C GLU A 15 -8.50 -11.22 7.71
N LYS A 16 -9.58 -11.68 7.05
CA LYS A 16 -9.47 -12.56 5.89
C LYS A 16 -8.81 -11.81 4.74
N ALA A 17 -9.22 -10.57 4.48
CA ALA A 17 -8.60 -9.75 3.44
C ALA A 17 -7.07 -9.63 3.63
N ASP A 18 -6.60 -9.37 4.85
CA ASP A 18 -5.16 -9.29 5.14
C ASP A 18 -4.43 -10.62 4.86
N SER A 19 -4.99 -11.73 5.34
CA SER A 19 -4.42 -13.07 5.14
C SER A 19 -4.33 -13.45 3.66
N PHE A 20 -5.33 -13.07 2.86
CA PHE A 20 -5.33 -13.28 1.42
C PHE A 20 -4.30 -12.40 0.70
N TYR A 21 -4.12 -11.15 1.13
CA TYR A 21 -3.08 -10.28 0.56
C TYR A 21 -1.68 -10.74 0.91
N GLU A 22 -1.47 -11.25 2.13
CA GLU A 22 -0.21 -11.86 2.56
C GLU A 22 0.13 -13.09 1.71
N SER A 23 -0.82 -14.03 1.60
CA SER A 23 -0.65 -15.21 0.75
C SER A 23 -0.35 -14.84 -0.71
N ALA A 24 -1.01 -13.78 -1.23
CA ALA A 24 -0.74 -13.28 -2.57
C ALA A 24 0.67 -12.67 -2.69
N PHE A 25 1.15 -11.98 -1.66
CA PHE A 25 2.50 -11.40 -1.64
C PHE A 25 3.57 -12.49 -1.60
N ASP A 26 3.40 -13.53 -0.79
CA ASP A 26 4.33 -14.65 -0.69
C ASP A 26 4.41 -15.43 -2.00
N LEU A 27 3.27 -15.64 -2.68
CA LEU A 27 3.26 -16.25 -4.01
C LEU A 27 4.07 -15.43 -5.03
N LEU A 28 3.99 -14.09 -4.96
CA LEU A 28 4.79 -13.22 -5.82
C LEU A 28 6.28 -13.24 -5.45
N LEU A 29 6.66 -13.56 -4.21
CA LEU A 29 8.06 -13.76 -3.82
C LEU A 29 8.65 -15.04 -4.41
N CYS A 30 7.82 -16.09 -4.53
CA CYS A 30 8.21 -17.39 -5.07
C CYS A 30 8.11 -17.48 -6.60
N GLU A 31 7.51 -16.49 -7.28
CA GLU A 31 7.44 -16.48 -8.74
C GLU A 31 8.83 -16.28 -9.36
N GLU A 32 9.39 -17.35 -9.89
CA GLU A 32 10.55 -17.32 -10.78
C GLU A 32 10.09 -16.85 -12.16
N GLY A 33 10.28 -15.56 -12.43
CA GLY A 33 10.05 -14.99 -13.75
C GLY A 33 11.08 -15.40 -14.79
N ASP A 34 10.87 -14.89 -16.00
CA ASP A 34 11.86 -14.93 -17.10
C ASP A 34 13.15 -14.12 -16.81
N GLY A 35 13.29 -13.57 -15.60
CA GLY A 35 14.42 -12.73 -15.19
C GLY A 35 14.50 -11.39 -15.94
N SER A 36 13.50 -11.04 -16.75
CA SER A 36 13.50 -9.80 -17.51
C SER A 36 13.30 -8.59 -16.60
N ARG A 37 13.81 -7.44 -17.06
CA ARG A 37 13.61 -6.16 -16.36
C ARG A 37 12.14 -5.78 -16.30
N GLU A 38 11.37 -6.14 -17.33
CA GLU A 38 9.94 -5.90 -17.42
C GLU A 38 9.16 -6.76 -16.43
N HIS A 39 9.46 -8.06 -16.36
CA HIS A 39 8.87 -8.94 -15.35
C HIS A 39 9.14 -8.46 -13.92
N ARG A 40 10.40 -8.11 -13.59
CA ARG A 40 10.73 -7.53 -12.26
C ARG A 40 9.97 -6.24 -11.98
N ARG A 41 9.72 -5.41 -13.01
CA ARG A 41 8.93 -4.20 -12.88
C ARG A 41 7.48 -4.55 -12.55
N ILE A 42 6.82 -5.39 -13.36
CA ILE A 42 5.42 -5.80 -13.18
C ILE A 42 5.19 -6.42 -11.80
N VAL A 43 6.04 -7.37 -11.40
CA VAL A 43 5.96 -8.01 -10.07
C VAL A 43 6.16 -6.98 -8.95
N GLY A 44 7.10 -6.04 -9.12
CA GLY A 44 7.28 -4.95 -8.16
C GLY A 44 6.05 -4.05 -8.05
N ASP A 45 5.40 -3.70 -9.16
CA ASP A 45 4.16 -2.92 -9.17
C ASP A 45 3.03 -3.65 -8.42
N GLU A 46 2.88 -4.95 -8.68
CA GLU A 46 1.85 -5.76 -8.02
C GLU A 46 2.10 -5.92 -6.51
N ARG A 47 3.36 -6.13 -6.10
CA ARG A 47 3.75 -6.14 -4.68
C ARG A 47 3.43 -4.83 -3.98
N ALA A 48 3.74 -3.69 -4.61
CA ALA A 48 3.45 -2.38 -4.03
C ALA A 48 1.95 -2.11 -3.90
N LEU A 49 1.14 -2.59 -4.86
CA LEU A 49 -0.32 -2.55 -4.79
C LEU A 49 -0.87 -3.42 -3.63
N LEU A 50 -0.36 -4.64 -3.45
CA LEU A 50 -0.77 -5.50 -2.34
C LEU A 50 -0.44 -4.88 -0.98
N LEU A 51 0.75 -4.32 -0.81
CA LEU A 51 1.14 -3.61 0.42
C LEU A 51 0.22 -2.41 0.69
N THR A 52 -0.15 -1.65 -0.34
CA THR A 52 -1.12 -0.55 -0.20
C THR A 52 -2.50 -1.04 0.23
N ASN A 53 -2.94 -2.19 -0.30
CA ASN A 53 -4.17 -2.85 0.11
C ASN A 53 -4.10 -3.36 1.56
N ARG A 54 -3.00 -3.97 2.02
CA ARG A 54 -2.81 -4.32 3.44
C ARG A 54 -2.84 -3.10 4.34
N ALA A 55 -2.16 -2.01 3.95
CA ALA A 55 -2.19 -0.75 4.68
C ALA A 55 -3.61 -0.18 4.84
N THR A 56 -4.45 -0.36 3.81
CA THR A 56 -5.89 -0.03 3.83
C THR A 56 -6.63 -0.78 4.93
N VAL A 57 -6.41 -2.10 4.97
CA VAL A 57 -7.05 -3.00 5.92
C VAL A 57 -6.62 -2.65 7.34
N CYS A 58 -5.33 -2.45 7.58
CA CYS A 58 -4.81 -2.01 8.88
C CYS A 58 -5.42 -0.67 9.31
N TYR A 59 -5.56 0.29 8.40
CA TYR A 59 -6.15 1.60 8.71
C TYR A 59 -7.62 1.46 9.11
N LYS A 60 -8.38 0.62 8.39
CA LYS A 60 -9.78 0.31 8.75
C LYS A 60 -9.93 -0.40 10.09
N ARG A 61 -8.88 -1.08 10.56
CA ARG A 61 -8.79 -1.70 11.89
C ARG A 61 -8.15 -0.79 12.95
N ALA A 62 -7.97 0.50 12.66
CA ALA A 62 -7.29 1.48 13.53
C ALA A 62 -5.84 1.10 13.93
N LYS A 63 -5.18 0.26 13.13
CA LYS A 63 -3.78 -0.15 13.33
C LYS A 63 -2.84 0.80 12.59
N TYR A 64 -2.77 2.05 13.05
CA TYR A 64 -2.08 3.13 12.33
C TYR A 64 -0.56 2.90 12.16
N ASN A 65 0.11 2.35 13.16
CA ASN A 65 1.55 2.01 13.05
C ASN A 65 1.82 0.97 11.95
N GLU A 66 0.97 -0.07 11.85
CA GLU A 66 1.06 -1.07 10.79
C GLU A 66 0.76 -0.46 9.42
N THR A 67 -0.23 0.44 9.33
CA THR A 67 -0.52 1.20 8.10
C THR A 67 0.72 1.96 7.62
N ILE A 68 1.41 2.68 8.52
CA ILE A 68 2.62 3.43 8.17
C ILE A 68 3.73 2.49 7.68
N ALA A 69 3.92 1.35 8.35
CA ALA A 69 4.92 0.36 7.96
C ALA A 69 4.65 -0.21 6.56
N TYR A 70 3.42 -0.65 6.29
CA TYR A 70 3.05 -1.20 4.98
C TYR A 70 3.10 -0.14 3.87
N CYS A 71 2.64 1.08 4.12
CA CYS A 71 2.77 2.18 3.16
C CYS A 71 4.23 2.50 2.87
N SER A 72 5.11 2.49 3.88
CA SER A 72 6.54 2.76 3.68
C SER A 72 7.22 1.66 2.85
N GLN A 73 6.84 0.39 3.06
CA GLN A 73 7.29 -0.71 2.21
C GLN A 73 6.80 -0.55 0.76
N ALA A 74 5.53 -0.18 0.55
CA ALA A 74 5.00 0.08 -0.79
C ALA A 74 5.77 1.21 -1.50
N LEU A 75 6.06 2.29 -0.78
CA LEU A 75 6.80 3.44 -1.30
C LEU A 75 8.28 3.14 -1.57
N ALA A 76 8.88 2.19 -0.85
CA ALA A 76 10.23 1.71 -1.14
C ALA A 76 10.30 0.97 -2.49
N ILE A 77 9.21 0.32 -2.92
CA ILE A 77 9.12 -0.34 -4.23
C ILE A 77 8.70 0.66 -5.32
N ARG A 78 7.75 1.54 -5.00
CA ARG A 78 7.22 2.57 -5.90
C ARG A 78 7.00 3.90 -5.18
N THR A 79 7.96 4.79 -5.34
CA THR A 79 8.01 6.09 -4.66
C THR A 79 6.85 7.02 -5.01
N ASN A 80 6.24 6.85 -6.18
CA ASN A 80 5.19 7.75 -6.70
C ASN A 80 3.77 7.21 -6.48
N MET A 81 3.57 6.28 -5.52
CA MET A 81 2.24 5.77 -5.20
C MET A 81 1.45 6.74 -4.33
N ILE A 82 0.65 7.59 -4.96
CA ILE A 82 -0.21 8.57 -4.29
C ILE A 82 -1.10 7.93 -3.22
N LYS A 83 -1.74 6.79 -3.53
CA LYS A 83 -2.59 6.05 -2.57
C LYS A 83 -1.83 5.62 -1.31
N ALA A 84 -0.56 5.23 -1.44
CA ALA A 84 0.27 4.84 -0.29
C ALA A 84 0.69 6.06 0.54
N LYS A 85 1.11 7.16 -0.11
CA LYS A 85 1.42 8.44 0.57
C LYS A 85 0.20 8.98 1.32
N PHE A 86 -0.95 8.99 0.66
CA PHE A 86 -2.19 9.52 1.24
C PHE A 86 -2.59 8.73 2.50
N ARG A 87 -2.57 7.40 2.44
CA ARG A 87 -2.86 6.59 3.62
C ARG A 87 -1.84 6.75 4.74
N ARG A 88 -0.56 6.89 4.41
CA ARG A 88 0.49 7.13 5.41
C ARG A 88 0.27 8.47 6.09
N ALA A 89 -0.07 9.52 5.34
CA ALA A 89 -0.46 10.81 5.88
C ALA A 89 -1.67 10.69 6.82
N GLN A 90 -2.74 10.01 6.40
CA GLN A 90 -3.91 9.78 7.25
C GLN A 90 -3.54 9.06 8.55
N ALA A 91 -2.76 7.98 8.50
CA ALA A 91 -2.34 7.25 9.69
C ALA A 91 -1.44 8.10 10.61
N ASN A 92 -0.56 8.93 10.04
CA ASN A 92 0.25 9.88 10.81
C ASN A 92 -0.60 10.95 11.51
N LEU A 93 -1.65 11.46 10.85
CA LEU A 93 -2.58 12.41 11.48
C LEU A 93 -3.30 11.80 12.69
N GLU A 94 -3.73 10.53 12.59
CA GLU A 94 -4.40 9.82 13.69
C GLU A 94 -3.47 9.58 14.89
N LEU A 95 -2.15 9.47 14.64
CA LEU A 95 -1.13 9.35 15.69
C LEU A 95 -0.59 10.69 16.20
N GLY A 96 -1.01 11.82 15.60
CA GLY A 96 -0.50 13.16 15.94
C GLY A 96 0.85 13.51 15.32
N HIS A 97 1.33 12.73 14.35
CA HIS A 97 2.57 12.98 13.60
C HIS A 97 2.32 13.96 12.44
N TYR A 98 2.06 15.23 12.79
CA TYR A 98 1.62 16.23 11.82
C TYR A 98 2.69 16.59 10.77
N GLU A 99 3.97 16.61 11.16
CA GLU A 99 5.07 16.97 10.25
C GLU A 99 5.25 15.90 9.15
N GLU A 100 5.17 14.63 9.51
CA GLU A 100 5.25 13.51 8.59
C GLU A 100 4.04 13.48 7.65
N ALA A 101 2.84 13.75 8.17
CA ALA A 101 1.65 13.86 7.36
C ALA A 101 1.75 15.03 6.35
N GLU A 102 2.24 16.19 6.78
CA GLU A 102 2.45 17.34 5.90
C GLU A 102 3.45 17.01 4.79
N ARG A 103 4.57 16.34 5.12
CA ARG A 103 5.57 15.91 4.13
C ARG A 103 4.95 15.00 3.07
N ASP A 104 4.13 14.05 3.48
CA ASP A 104 3.44 13.15 2.55
C ASP A 104 2.45 13.89 1.66
N CYS A 105 1.66 14.83 2.21
CA CYS A 105 0.73 15.67 1.45
C CYS A 105 1.47 16.56 0.44
N ARG A 106 2.55 17.22 0.85
CA ARG A 106 3.35 18.08 -0.02
C ARG A 106 3.93 17.29 -1.19
N SER A 107 4.40 16.07 -0.92
CA SER A 107 4.92 15.18 -1.95
C SER A 107 3.84 14.59 -2.88
N ILE A 108 2.57 14.58 -2.47
CA ILE A 108 1.45 14.25 -3.38
C ILE A 108 1.19 15.43 -4.33
N LEU A 109 1.16 16.66 -3.82
CA LEU A 109 0.96 17.87 -4.62
C LEU A 109 2.07 18.09 -5.65
N GLU A 110 3.31 17.68 -5.34
CA GLU A 110 4.42 17.69 -6.31
C GLU A 110 4.24 16.70 -7.47
N ILE A 111 3.51 15.60 -7.26
CA ILE A 111 3.24 14.57 -8.27
C ILE A 111 2.01 14.91 -9.10
N GLU A 112 0.97 15.49 -8.48
CA GLU A 112 -0.22 16.02 -9.15
C GLU A 112 -0.20 17.56 -9.12
N PRO A 113 0.53 18.22 -10.05
CA PRO A 113 0.42 19.67 -10.21
C PRO A 113 -0.94 20.12 -10.79
N GLU A 114 -1.86 19.19 -11.08
CA GLU A 114 -2.98 19.39 -12.00
C GLU A 114 -4.38 19.30 -11.34
N ASN A 115 -4.47 19.53 -10.03
CA ASN A 115 -5.77 19.79 -9.38
C ASN A 115 -5.94 21.29 -9.04
N GLN A 116 -5.55 22.16 -9.99
CA GLN A 116 -5.91 23.59 -10.02
C GLN A 116 -7.16 23.81 -10.87
#